data_AF-A0A6C0F0B2-F1
#
_entry.id   AF-A0A6C0F0B2-F1
#
_cell.length_a   1.000
_cell.length_b   1.000
_cell.length_c   1.000
_cell.angle_alpha   90.00
_cell.angle_beta   90.00
_cell.angle_gamma   90.00
#
_symmetry.space_group_name_H-M   'P 1'
#
loop_
_entity.id
_entity.type
_entity.pdbx_description
1 polymer ?
#
loop_
_entity_poly.entity_id
_entity_poly.type
_entity_poly.pdbx_seq_one_letter_code
_entity_poly.pdbx_strand_id
1 'polypeptide(L)'
;MRPFVKVVDPSTIENEVELQKVAIMYGYSPQIISVSSDEIYMEDLEAPCLADIYGEEASDIPEWIWESIRTMLGSLYRYEDIEYTDITPYNFIEKDEKIYLIDFGHARYKSKNREMNWFLKEFLDGENAWNPDFK
;
A
#
# COMPACT_ATOMS: atom_id res chain seq x y z
N MET A 1 15.32 -11.74 14.49
CA MET A 1 14.09 -11.34 13.77
C MET A 1 14.13 -12.03 12.41
N ARG A 2 13.11 -12.82 12.08
CA ARG A 2 13.01 -13.45 10.76
C ARG A 2 12.38 -12.40 9.82
N PRO A 3 12.92 -12.16 8.61
CA PRO A 3 12.32 -11.21 7.69
C PRO A 3 11.01 -11.78 7.11
N PHE A 4 10.09 -10.89 6.79
CA PHE A 4 9.02 -11.21 5.84
C PHE A 4 9.62 -11.21 4.44
N VAL A 5 9.28 -12.23 3.64
CA VAL A 5 9.82 -12.40 2.28
C VAL A 5 8.66 -12.32 1.30
N LYS A 6 8.69 -11.32 0.43
CA LYS A 6 7.74 -11.18 -0.66
C LYS A 6 8.39 -11.63 -1.96
N VAL A 7 7.76 -12.59 -2.63
CA VAL A 7 8.13 -12.97 -4.01
C VAL A 7 7.44 -12.02 -4.98
N VAL A 8 8.18 -11.50 -5.94
CA VAL A 8 7.71 -10.49 -6.91
C VAL A 8 8.15 -10.85 -8.32
N ASP A 9 7.46 -10.32 -9.33
CA ASP A 9 7.90 -10.45 -10.72
C ASP A 9 9.24 -9.71 -10.90
N PRO A 10 10.31 -10.38 -11.38
CA PRO A 10 11.60 -9.74 -11.63
C PRO A 10 11.52 -8.52 -12.56
N SER A 11 10.51 -8.43 -13.41
CA SER A 11 10.31 -7.30 -14.32
C SER A 11 9.72 -6.05 -13.65
N THR A 12 9.15 -6.19 -12.45
CA THR A 12 8.54 -5.08 -11.70
C THR A 12 9.26 -4.75 -10.39
N ILE A 13 10.17 -5.60 -9.93
CA ILE A 13 10.86 -5.49 -8.63
C ILE A 13 11.56 -4.14 -8.42
N GLU A 14 12.24 -3.61 -9.44
CA GLU A 14 12.97 -2.32 -9.31
C GLU A 14 12.00 -1.18 -8.99
N ASN A 15 10.88 -1.11 -9.72
CA ASN A 15 9.85 -0.10 -9.51
C ASN A 15 9.17 -0.29 -8.14
N GLU A 16 8.85 -1.53 -7.77
CA GLU A 16 8.23 -1.82 -6.48
C GLU A 16 9.12 -1.38 -5.30
N VAL A 17 10.40 -1.73 -5.33
CA VAL A 17 11.39 -1.36 -4.31
C VAL A 17 11.57 0.15 -4.23
N GLU A 18 11.58 0.85 -5.37
CA GLU A 18 11.67 2.30 -5.41
C GLU A 18 10.48 2.96 -4.71
N LEU A 19 9.26 2.60 -5.10
CA LEU A 19 8.03 3.17 -4.54
C LEU A 19 7.88 2.85 -3.04
N GLN A 20 8.25 1.64 -2.65
CA GLN A 20 8.25 1.23 -1.24
C GLN A 20 9.27 2.04 -0.42
N LYS A 21 10.47 2.32 -0.96
CA LYS A 21 11.46 3.20 -0.30
C LYS A 21 10.91 4.60 -0.07
N VAL A 22 10.14 5.15 -1.01
CA VAL A 22 9.48 6.43 -0.81
C VAL A 22 8.48 6.35 0.36
N ALA A 23 7.61 5.35 0.38
CA ALA A 23 6.67 5.15 1.48
C ALA A 23 7.38 4.95 2.84
N ILE A 24 8.52 4.27 2.86
CA ILE A 24 9.37 4.11 4.06
C ILE A 24 9.82 5.47 4.63
N MET A 25 10.16 6.46 3.78
CA MET A 25 10.59 7.79 4.24
C MET A 25 9.50 8.51 5.06
N TYR A 26 8.22 8.21 4.76
CA TYR A 26 7.06 8.72 5.51
C TYR A 26 6.68 7.83 6.70
N GLY A 27 7.37 6.71 6.89
CA GLY A 27 7.03 5.70 7.89
C GLY A 27 5.78 4.89 7.52
N TYR A 28 5.38 4.86 6.24
CA TYR A 28 4.15 4.20 5.77
C TYR A 28 4.31 2.72 5.41
N SER A 29 5.53 2.21 5.31
CA SER A 29 5.84 0.82 4.96
C SER A 29 6.90 0.25 5.90
N PRO A 30 6.93 -1.07 6.15
CA PRO A 30 8.06 -1.74 6.81
C PRO A 30 9.37 -1.48 6.07
N GLN A 31 10.49 -1.52 6.79
CA GLN A 31 11.82 -1.33 6.23
C GLN A 31 12.20 -2.47 5.28
N ILE A 32 12.79 -2.15 4.13
CA ILE A 32 13.46 -3.15 3.28
C ILE A 32 14.82 -3.48 3.90
N ILE A 33 15.06 -4.75 4.18
CA ILE A 33 16.31 -5.29 4.71
C ILE A 33 17.27 -5.60 3.55
N SER A 34 16.79 -6.27 2.50
CA SER A 34 17.56 -6.64 1.32
C SER A 34 16.66 -6.99 0.13
N VAL A 35 17.22 -7.01 -1.08
CA VAL A 35 16.50 -7.33 -2.32
C VAL A 35 17.33 -8.34 -3.12
N SER A 36 16.68 -9.39 -3.65
CA SER A 36 17.26 -10.36 -4.60
C SER A 36 16.72 -10.12 -6.02
N SER A 37 16.83 -11.09 -6.92
CA SER A 37 16.28 -10.99 -8.28
C SER A 37 14.75 -10.97 -8.35
N ASP A 38 14.11 -11.62 -7.38
CA ASP A 38 12.70 -11.99 -7.40
C ASP A 38 12.09 -11.93 -5.99
N GLU A 39 12.83 -11.46 -4.99
CA GLU A 39 12.36 -11.37 -3.61
C GLU A 39 12.74 -10.03 -2.97
N ILE A 40 11.82 -9.51 -2.18
CA ILE A 40 12.03 -8.36 -1.30
C ILE A 40 11.96 -8.88 0.14
N TYR A 41 13.05 -8.70 0.88
CA TYR A 41 13.15 -9.05 2.29
C TYR A 41 12.89 -7.80 3.12
N MET A 42 11.86 -7.82 3.95
CA MET A 42 11.44 -6.66 4.73
C MET A 42 11.26 -7.01 6.21
N GLU A 43 11.21 -5.98 7.04
CA GLU A 43 10.81 -6.09 8.44
C GLU A 43 9.48 -6.83 8.55
N ASP A 44 9.46 -7.89 9.34
CA ASP A 44 8.22 -8.57 9.70
C ASP A 44 7.52 -7.76 10.79
N LEU A 45 6.33 -7.24 10.48
CA LEU A 45 5.52 -6.51 11.45
C LEU A 45 4.91 -7.46 12.49
N GLU A 46 4.97 -8.78 12.32
CA GLU A 46 4.39 -9.77 13.26
C GLU A 46 2.90 -9.49 13.54
N ALA A 47 2.19 -8.95 12.55
CA ALA A 47 0.78 -8.57 12.63
C ALA A 47 0.05 -9.00 11.35
N PRO A 48 -1.22 -9.42 11.46
CA PRO A 48 -2.03 -9.83 10.30
C PRO A 48 -2.51 -8.62 9.49
N CYS A 49 -2.97 -8.86 8.25
CA CYS A 49 -3.54 -7.80 7.41
C CYS A 49 -4.94 -7.39 7.88
N LEU A 50 -5.47 -6.27 7.37
CA LEU A 50 -6.81 -5.82 7.73
C LEU A 50 -7.89 -6.86 7.37
N ALA A 51 -7.70 -7.60 6.27
CA ALA A 51 -8.65 -8.63 5.85
C ALA A 51 -8.77 -9.75 6.90
N ASP A 52 -7.66 -10.14 7.52
CA ASP A 52 -7.62 -11.17 8.55
C ASP A 52 -8.23 -10.70 9.88
N ILE A 53 -8.20 -9.39 10.16
CA ILE A 53 -8.73 -8.79 11.41
C ILE A 53 -10.22 -8.46 11.29
N TYR A 54 -10.60 -7.77 10.21
CA TYR A 54 -11.91 -7.14 10.03
C TYR A 54 -12.74 -7.79 8.91
N GLY A 55 -12.13 -8.59 8.03
CA GLY A 55 -12.79 -9.13 6.84
C GLY A 55 -12.67 -8.21 5.62
N GLU A 56 -13.44 -8.54 4.58
CA GLU A 56 -13.40 -7.86 3.28
C GLU A 56 -14.49 -6.80 3.10
N GLU A 57 -15.46 -6.72 4.01
CA GLU A 57 -16.56 -5.77 3.93
C GLU A 57 -16.09 -4.40 4.40
N ALA A 58 -16.24 -3.37 3.55
CA ALA A 58 -15.76 -2.03 3.87
C ALA A 58 -16.44 -1.42 5.11
N SER A 59 -17.67 -1.84 5.40
CA SER A 59 -18.43 -1.43 6.60
C SER A 59 -17.87 -1.95 7.90
N ASP A 60 -17.04 -2.99 7.85
CA ASP A 60 -16.44 -3.62 9.04
C ASP A 60 -15.14 -2.91 9.46
N ILE A 61 -14.66 -2.00 8.61
CA ILE A 61 -13.42 -1.25 8.82
C ILE A 61 -13.69 0.04 9.61
N PRO A 62 -13.01 0.24 10.75
CA PRO A 62 -13.13 1.48 11.51
C PRO A 62 -12.74 2.74 10.72
N GLU A 63 -13.48 3.84 10.94
CA GLU A 63 -13.28 5.11 10.22
C GLU A 63 -11.85 5.65 10.29
N TRP A 64 -11.20 5.54 11.45
CA TRP A 64 -9.83 6.03 11.63
C TRP A 64 -8.80 5.32 10.72
N ILE A 65 -9.08 4.07 10.33
CA ILE A 65 -8.25 3.32 9.38
C ILE A 65 -8.40 3.91 7.99
N TRP A 66 -9.63 4.22 7.56
CA TRP A 66 -9.87 4.89 6.29
C TRP A 66 -9.20 6.27 6.22
N GLU A 67 -9.32 7.07 7.28
CA GLU A 67 -8.65 8.37 7.40
C GLU A 67 -7.12 8.23 7.31
N SER A 68 -6.57 7.18 7.93
CA SER A 68 -5.14 6.87 7.88
C SER A 68 -4.70 6.50 6.46
N ILE A 69 -5.37 5.53 5.82
CA ILE A 69 -5.09 5.12 4.44
C ILE A 69 -5.20 6.33 3.49
N ARG A 70 -6.26 7.13 3.61
CA ARG A 70 -6.47 8.34 2.78
C ARG A 70 -5.36 9.36 2.94
N THR A 71 -4.89 9.56 4.17
CA THR A 71 -3.76 10.45 4.45
C THR A 71 -2.47 9.95 3.81
N MET A 72 -2.20 8.65 3.89
CA MET A 72 -1.02 8.02 3.30
C MET A 72 -1.05 8.12 1.78
N LEU A 73 -2.13 7.65 1.14
CA LEU A 73 -2.27 7.66 -0.32
C LEU A 73 -2.33 9.08 -0.87
N GLY A 74 -2.98 10.00 -0.15
CA GLY A 74 -3.02 11.41 -0.51
C GLY A 74 -1.65 12.07 -0.47
N SER A 75 -0.79 11.68 0.48
CA SER A 75 0.59 12.17 0.57
C SER A 75 1.45 11.62 -0.57
N LEU A 76 1.40 10.30 -0.80
CA LEU A 76 2.09 9.64 -1.92
C LEU A 76 1.68 10.25 -3.26
N TYR A 77 0.38 10.47 -3.46
CA TYR A 77 -0.11 11.10 -4.68
C TYR A 77 0.36 12.55 -4.77
N ARG A 78 0.07 13.42 -3.80
CA ARG A 78 0.27 14.87 -3.95
C ARG A 78 1.73 15.30 -3.92
N TYR A 79 2.59 14.60 -3.19
CA TYR A 79 3.97 15.03 -2.96
C TYR A 79 5.00 14.22 -3.72
N GLU A 80 4.73 12.94 -3.96
CA GLU A 80 5.69 12.02 -4.58
C GLU A 80 5.28 11.60 -6.00
N ASP A 81 4.15 12.12 -6.49
CA ASP A 81 3.56 11.74 -7.76
C ASP A 81 3.30 10.22 -7.90
N ILE A 82 3.03 9.52 -6.79
CA ILE A 82 2.76 8.08 -6.78
C ILE A 82 1.25 7.81 -6.80
N GLU A 83 0.78 7.09 -7.80
CA GLU A 83 -0.55 6.49 -7.86
C GLU A 83 -0.51 5.09 -7.26
N TYR A 84 -1.13 4.93 -6.09
CA TYR A 84 -1.40 3.65 -5.47
C TYR A 84 -2.85 3.26 -5.75
N THR A 85 -3.09 2.13 -6.42
CA THR A 85 -4.44 1.79 -6.90
C THR A 85 -5.00 0.50 -6.32
N ASP A 86 -4.15 -0.41 -5.83
CA ASP A 86 -4.58 -1.67 -5.23
C ASP A 86 -5.00 -1.47 -3.76
N ILE A 87 -6.08 -0.71 -3.58
CA ILE A 87 -6.65 -0.36 -2.29
C ILE A 87 -7.55 -1.51 -1.83
N THR A 88 -6.95 -2.56 -1.26
CA THR A 88 -7.63 -3.76 -0.75
C THR A 88 -7.19 -4.04 0.69
N PRO A 89 -8.00 -4.72 1.52
CA PRO A 89 -7.67 -4.94 2.93
C PRO A 89 -6.43 -5.84 3.13
N TYR A 90 -6.01 -6.55 2.08
CA TYR A 90 -4.84 -7.41 2.07
C TYR A 90 -3.51 -6.65 2.08
N ASN A 91 -3.51 -5.43 1.53
CA ASN A 91 -2.29 -4.64 1.34
C ASN A 91 -1.98 -3.70 2.51
N PHE A 92 -2.79 -3.76 3.57
CA PHE A 92 -2.64 -2.94 4.76
C PHE A 92 -2.52 -3.80 6.01
N ILE A 93 -1.62 -3.42 6.91
CA ILE A 93 -1.46 -4.01 8.23
C ILE A 93 -1.73 -2.94 9.29
N GLU A 94 -2.54 -3.28 10.28
CA GLU A 94 -2.65 -2.50 11.51
C GLU A 94 -1.69 -3.05 12.57
N LYS A 95 -0.85 -2.18 13.12
CA LYS A 95 0.00 -2.50 14.26
C LYS A 95 0.23 -1.26 15.12
N ASP A 96 0.03 -1.41 16.44
CA ASP A 96 0.26 -0.34 17.43
C ASP A 96 -0.44 0.98 17.05
N GLU A 97 -1.74 0.90 16.70
CA GLU A 97 -2.59 2.03 16.27
C GLU A 97 -2.07 2.76 15.00
N LYS A 98 -1.28 2.06 14.17
CA LYS A 98 -0.73 2.58 12.94
C LYS A 98 -0.97 1.63 11.76
N ILE A 99 -1.26 2.22 10.61
CA ILE A 99 -1.42 1.49 9.34
C ILE A 99 -0.11 1.47 8.56
N TYR A 100 0.19 0.33 7.95
CA TYR A 100 1.33 0.10 7.06
C TYR A 100 0.86 -0.41 5.70
N LEU A 101 1.46 0.06 4.61
CA LEU A 101 1.35 -0.50 3.26
C LEU A 101 2.44 -1.55 3.06
N ILE A 102 2.08 -2.70 2.50
CA ILE A 102 3.02 -3.82 2.32
C ILE A 102 3.19 -4.29 0.87
N ASP A 103 2.36 -3.80 -0.06
CA ASP A 103 2.41 -4.18 -1.47
C ASP A 103 2.43 -2.95 -2.37
N PHE A 104 3.40 -2.84 -3.28
CA PHE A 104 3.49 -1.74 -4.26
C PHE A 104 3.49 -2.24 -5.71
N GLY A 105 3.18 -3.51 -5.97
CA GLY A 105 3.30 -4.14 -7.29
C GLY A 105 2.40 -3.51 -8.36
N HIS A 106 1.28 -2.91 -7.95
CA HIS A 106 0.36 -2.16 -8.81
C HIS A 106 0.47 -0.64 -8.69
N ALA A 107 1.40 -0.15 -7.87
CA ALA A 107 1.68 1.26 -7.74
C ALA A 107 2.59 1.75 -8.88
N ARG A 108 2.49 3.04 -9.21
CA ARG A 108 3.24 3.65 -10.31
C ARG A 108 3.34 5.15 -10.14
N TYR A 109 4.34 5.77 -10.76
CA TYR A 109 4.32 7.21 -10.91
C TYR A 109 3.18 7.69 -11.83
N LYS A 110 2.68 8.89 -11.55
CA LYS A 110 1.76 9.62 -12.42
C LYS A 110 2.40 9.82 -13.79
N SER A 111 1.57 9.75 -14.82
CA SER A 111 1.96 10.11 -16.18
C SER A 111 1.23 11.38 -16.59
N LYS A 112 1.93 12.35 -17.17
CA LYS A 112 1.32 13.59 -17.70
C LYS A 112 0.26 13.33 -18.77
N ASN A 113 0.30 12.16 -19.41
CA ASN A 113 -0.58 11.78 -20.50
C ASN A 113 -1.73 10.86 -20.03
N ARG A 114 -1.88 10.67 -18.72
CA ARG A 114 -2.88 9.78 -18.14
C ARG A 114 -3.62 10.51 -17.03
N GLU A 115 -4.94 10.37 -17.03
CA GLU A 115 -5.74 10.81 -15.90
C GLU A 115 -5.44 9.96 -14.66
N MET A 116 -5.71 10.53 -13.48
CA MET A 116 -5.65 9.77 -12.23
C MET A 116 -6.57 8.55 -12.36
N ASN A 117 -6.15 7.41 -11.79
CA ASN A 117 -7.03 6.25 -11.66
C ASN A 117 -8.37 6.66 -11.01
N TRP A 118 -9.47 6.21 -11.61
CA TRP A 118 -10.83 6.59 -11.23
C TRP A 118 -11.12 6.30 -9.76
N PHE A 119 -10.73 5.11 -9.28
CA PHE A 119 -11.00 4.69 -7.91
C PHE A 119 -10.13 5.45 -6.92
N LEU A 120 -8.84 5.64 -7.21
CA LEU A 120 -7.97 6.48 -6.37
C LEU A 120 -8.53 7.90 -6.23
N LYS A 121 -9.15 8.44 -7.29
CA LYS A 121 -9.81 9.75 -7.24
C LYS A 121 -10.98 9.75 -6.27
N GLU A 122 -11.93 8.85 -6.46
CA GLU A 122 -13.13 8.75 -5.61
C GLU A 122 -12.75 8.47 -4.15
N PHE A 123 -11.76 7.60 -3.94
CA PHE A 123 -11.17 7.38 -2.62
C PHE A 123 -10.65 8.70 -2.06
N LEU A 124 -9.73 9.40 -2.72
CA LEU A 124 -9.21 10.67 -2.17
C LEU A 124 -10.27 11.76 -1.96
N ASP A 125 -11.41 11.69 -2.67
CA ASP A 125 -12.56 12.59 -2.51
C ASP A 125 -13.51 12.19 -1.35
N GLY A 126 -13.28 11.06 -0.68
CA GLY A 126 -13.96 10.67 0.56
C GLY A 126 -14.60 9.28 0.55
N GLU A 127 -14.50 8.52 -0.54
CA GLU A 127 -15.08 7.18 -0.61
C GLU A 127 -14.35 6.21 0.35
N ASN A 128 -15.13 5.51 1.19
CA ASN A 128 -14.65 4.45 2.09
C ASN A 128 -15.01 3.08 1.50
N ALA A 129 -14.25 2.65 0.52
CA ALA A 129 -14.44 1.38 -0.15
C ALA A 129 -13.10 0.73 -0.51
N TRP A 130 -13.15 -0.57 -0.81
CA TRP A 130 -12.06 -1.30 -1.44
C TRP A 130 -12.17 -1.22 -2.96
N ASN A 131 -11.03 -1.13 -3.65
CA ASN A 131 -11.02 -1.01 -5.10
C ASN A 131 -11.60 -2.27 -5.75
N PRO A 132 -12.73 -2.19 -6.47
CA PRO A 132 -13.34 -3.36 -7.09
C PRO A 132 -12.52 -3.94 -8.25
N ASP A 133 -11.55 -3.21 -8.80
CA ASP A 133 -10.68 -3.70 -9.88
C ASP A 133 -9.70 -4.81 -9.40
N PHE A 134 -9.57 -4.99 -8.08
CA PHE A 134 -8.65 -5.94 -7.44
C PHE A 134 -9.37 -7.01 -6.59
N LYS A 135 -10.69 -7.15 -6.77
CA LYS A 135 -11.52 -8.19 -6.14
C LYS A 135 -11.73 -9.39 -7.07
#